data_AF-A0A8B6H668-F1
#
_entry.id   AF-A0A8B6H668-F1
#
_cell.length_a   1.000
_cell.length_b   1.000
_cell.length_c   1.000
_cell.angle_alpha   90.00
_cell.angle_beta   90.00
_cell.angle_gamma   90.00
#
_symmetry.space_group_name_H-M   'P 1'
#
loop_
_entity.id
_entity.type
_entity.pdbx_description
1 polymer ?
#
loop_
_entity_poly.entity_id
_entity_poly.type
_entity_poly.pdbx_seq_one_letter_code
_entity_poly.pdbx_strand_id
1 'polypeptide(L)'
;MLKDGAVGTLVIPEWKSAPYWPVLSEGNRFKYFVKNHKIFPGSGITHRGRGRNGIFGIGLRDKIKDDVKEAGVDEESELFKYAEHMSSYIVNSRSDNTAKSYFYAFKRWETFIKKHGFQALPAQPVHIALYITYLLDTGATCNTINSAIYSIKWVHEMSNFADPTKNSYLHSLQESAKRVATVKKHKKDPVSLDMLLQLCRMFSDSQD
;
A
#
# COMPACT_ATOMS: atom_id res chain seq x y z
N MET A 1 -15.79 30.38 9.24
CA MET A 1 -14.76 30.40 8.19
C MET A 1 -14.41 28.96 7.83
N LEU A 2 -15.02 28.41 6.77
CA LEU A 2 -14.77 27.06 6.29
C LEU A 2 -13.54 27.09 5.35
N LYS A 3 -12.56 26.23 5.62
CA LYS A 3 -11.35 26.08 4.82
C LYS A 3 -11.70 25.56 3.42
N ASP A 4 -11.21 26.24 2.40
CA ASP A 4 -11.38 25.90 0.98
C ASP A 4 -11.05 24.43 0.70
N GLY A 5 -12.08 23.67 0.34
CA GLY A 5 -11.91 22.32 -0.18
C GLY A 5 -11.33 22.39 -1.59
N ALA A 6 -10.20 21.73 -1.83
CA ALA A 6 -9.59 21.68 -3.15
C ALA A 6 -10.56 21.08 -4.18
N VAL A 7 -10.87 21.85 -5.22
CA VAL A 7 -11.68 21.42 -6.36
C VAL A 7 -10.76 20.70 -7.35
N GLY A 8 -11.07 19.44 -7.65
CA GLY A 8 -10.30 18.63 -8.60
C GLY A 8 -11.12 18.29 -9.84
N THR A 9 -10.53 18.41 -11.02
CA THR A 9 -11.11 17.94 -12.27
C THR A 9 -10.66 16.51 -12.55
N LEU A 10 -11.61 15.57 -12.65
CA LEU A 10 -11.34 14.23 -13.19
C LEU A 10 -11.48 14.26 -14.72
N VAL A 11 -10.41 13.93 -15.43
CA VAL A 11 -10.45 13.78 -16.89
C VAL A 11 -10.27 12.31 -17.24
N ILE A 12 -11.25 11.73 -17.93
CA ILE A 12 -11.20 10.35 -18.45
C ILE A 12 -11.01 10.45 -19.96
N PRO A 13 -9.80 10.22 -20.50
CA PRO A 13 -9.59 10.21 -21.93
C PRO A 13 -10.20 8.94 -22.55
N GLU A 14 -11.02 9.08 -23.59
CA GLU A 14 -11.60 7.96 -24.34
C GLU A 14 -10.66 7.40 -25.43
N TRP A 15 -9.37 7.75 -25.40
CA TRP A 15 -8.43 7.43 -26.47
C TRP A 15 -7.89 6.00 -26.29
N LYS A 16 -7.85 5.21 -27.37
CA LYS A 16 -7.35 3.83 -27.34
C LYS A 16 -5.83 3.69 -27.43
N SER A 17 -5.10 4.79 -27.63
CA SER A 17 -3.63 4.83 -27.71
C SER A 17 -3.13 6.25 -27.50
N ALA A 18 -2.20 6.47 -26.56
CA ALA A 18 -1.50 7.75 -26.39
C ALA A 18 -0.06 7.51 -25.88
N PRO A 19 0.98 7.89 -26.65
CA PRO A 19 2.38 7.88 -26.20
C PRO A 19 2.75 9.03 -25.25
N TYR A 20 1.95 10.11 -25.17
CA TYR A 20 2.20 11.25 -24.29
C TYR A 20 0.91 11.81 -23.68
N TRP A 21 1.03 12.44 -22.49
CA TRP A 21 -0.08 13.04 -21.77
C TRP A 21 -0.09 14.56 -22.02
N PRO A 22 -0.93 15.09 -22.92
CA PRO A 22 -0.98 16.52 -23.18
C PRO A 22 -1.56 17.28 -21.98
N VAL A 23 -1.10 18.52 -21.78
CA VAL A 23 -1.70 19.43 -20.78
C VAL A 23 -3.12 19.78 -21.23
N LEU A 24 -4.11 19.33 -20.47
CA LEU A 24 -5.54 19.38 -20.86
C LEU A 24 -6.23 20.72 -20.55
N SER A 25 -5.64 21.51 -19.64
CA SER A 25 -6.20 22.79 -19.20
C SER A 25 -5.09 23.79 -18.92
N GLU A 26 -5.39 25.06 -19.15
CA GLU A 26 -4.54 26.19 -18.81
C GLU A 26 -5.37 27.15 -17.93
N GLY A 27 -5.02 27.22 -16.65
CA GLY A 27 -5.88 27.86 -15.64
C GLY A 27 -7.25 27.19 -15.55
N ASN A 28 -8.32 27.99 -15.63
CA ASN A 28 -9.72 27.53 -15.55
C ASN A 28 -10.35 27.16 -16.91
N ARG A 29 -9.57 27.09 -18.01
CA ARG A 29 -10.10 26.73 -19.33
C ARG A 29 -9.49 25.43 -19.85
N PHE A 30 -10.33 24.54 -20.35
CA PHE A 30 -9.86 23.36 -21.11
C PHE A 30 -9.40 23.77 -22.51
N LYS A 31 -8.41 23.04 -23.04
CA LYS A 31 -8.01 23.21 -24.44
C LYS A 31 -9.15 22.79 -25.38
N TYR A 32 -9.20 23.37 -26.58
CA TYR A 32 -10.32 23.24 -27.53
C TYR A 32 -10.63 21.81 -27.96
N PHE A 33 -9.67 20.89 -27.89
CA PHE A 33 -9.86 19.48 -28.24
C PHE A 33 -10.60 18.67 -27.16
N VAL A 34 -10.80 19.23 -25.96
CA VAL A 34 -11.61 18.62 -24.90
C VAL A 34 -13.09 18.89 -25.20
N LYS A 35 -13.73 17.95 -25.90
CA LYS A 35 -15.13 18.11 -26.37
C LYS A 35 -16.17 17.94 -25.26
N ASN A 36 -15.92 17.03 -24.32
CA ASN A 36 -16.83 16.72 -23.22
C ASN A 36 -16.09 16.78 -21.88
N HIS A 37 -16.66 17.47 -20.91
CA HIS A 37 -16.16 17.49 -19.54
C HIS A 37 -17.35 17.62 -18.57
N LYS A 38 -17.20 17.05 -17.37
CA LYS A 38 -18.21 17.17 -16.31
C LYS A 38 -17.51 17.63 -15.05
N ILE A 39 -17.94 18.76 -14.52
CA ILE A 39 -17.45 19.28 -13.24
C ILE A 39 -18.34 18.67 -12.15
N PHE A 40 -17.72 17.94 -11.23
CA PHE A 40 -18.45 17.39 -10.09
C PHE A 40 -18.55 18.48 -9.02
N PRO A 41 -19.75 18.76 -8.48
CA PRO A 41 -19.88 19.66 -7.34
C PRO A 41 -19.09 19.07 -6.17
N GLY A 42 -18.21 19.87 -5.56
CA GLY A 42 -17.32 19.47 -4.47
C GLY A 42 -18.09 19.00 -3.24
N SER A 43 -18.57 17.76 -3.28
CA SER A 43 -19.28 17.10 -2.19
C SER A 43 -18.81 15.65 -2.14
N GLY A 44 -17.99 15.37 -1.12
CA GLY A 44 -17.77 14.04 -0.54
C GLY A 44 -17.02 12.96 -1.34
N ILE A 45 -17.03 12.98 -2.68
CA ILE A 45 -16.63 11.80 -3.47
C ILE A 45 -15.37 12.10 -4.31
N THR A 46 -14.28 12.50 -3.66
CA THR A 46 -12.95 12.39 -4.26
C THR A 46 -12.10 11.48 -3.39
N HIS A 47 -11.95 10.22 -3.80
CA HIS A 47 -10.91 9.37 -3.23
C HIS A 47 -9.57 9.87 -3.78
N ARG A 48 -8.82 10.62 -2.97
CA ARG A 48 -7.48 11.10 -3.31
C ARG A 48 -6.60 9.92 -3.70
N GLY A 49 -6.12 9.90 -4.94
CA GLY A 49 -5.14 8.93 -5.40
C GLY A 49 -3.75 9.15 -4.79
N ARG A 50 -3.08 8.02 -4.49
CA ARG A 50 -1.64 7.76 -4.22
C ARG A 50 -0.84 8.60 -3.21
N GLY A 51 -1.23 9.82 -2.85
CA GLY A 51 -0.52 10.69 -1.91
C GLY A 51 -1.39 11.10 -0.72
N ARG A 52 -0.81 11.03 0.49
CA ARG A 52 -1.35 11.41 1.81
C ARG A 52 -2.31 10.49 2.57
N ASN A 53 -2.94 9.48 1.95
CA ASN A 53 -3.77 8.49 2.68
C ASN A 53 -3.29 7.06 2.46
N GLY A 54 -2.00 6.81 2.68
CA GLY A 54 -1.44 5.49 2.56
C GLY A 54 -1.84 4.60 3.73
N ILE A 55 -3.07 4.06 3.76
CA ILE A 55 -3.50 2.96 4.64
C ILE A 55 -3.46 3.23 6.17
N PHE A 56 -2.54 4.03 6.68
CA PHE A 56 -2.45 4.48 8.07
C PHE A 56 -3.51 5.52 8.46
N GLY A 57 -4.30 6.00 7.49
CA GLY A 57 -5.49 6.81 7.74
C GLY A 57 -6.71 6.01 8.22
N ILE A 58 -6.59 4.69 8.46
CA ILE A 58 -7.73 3.80 8.78
C ILE A 58 -7.63 3.29 10.23
N GLY A 59 -7.18 4.13 11.16
CA GLY A 59 -7.36 3.85 12.58
C GLY A 59 -6.13 3.48 13.40
N LEU A 60 -4.88 3.60 12.92
CA LEU A 60 -3.73 3.56 13.84
C LEU A 60 -3.65 4.83 14.68
N ARG A 61 -3.86 6.00 14.07
CA ARG A 61 -3.95 7.27 14.82
C ARG A 61 -5.13 7.24 15.78
N ASP A 62 -6.27 6.74 15.32
CA ASP A 62 -7.46 6.61 16.16
C ASP A 62 -7.24 5.58 17.28
N LYS A 63 -6.65 4.42 16.97
CA LYS A 63 -6.23 3.44 17.97
C LYS A 63 -5.24 4.00 18.97
N ILE A 64 -4.23 4.77 18.56
CA ILE A 64 -3.29 5.39 19.50
C ILE A 64 -4.02 6.38 20.41
N LYS A 65 -5.00 7.13 19.89
CA LYS A 65 -5.84 7.99 20.72
C LYS A 65 -6.71 7.17 21.67
N ASP A 66 -7.28 6.07 21.21
CA ASP A 66 -8.09 5.16 22.02
C ASP A 66 -7.23 4.52 23.13
N ASP A 67 -6.04 4.02 22.81
CA ASP A 67 -5.07 3.47 23.77
C ASP A 67 -4.64 4.54 24.81
N VAL A 68 -4.47 5.80 24.39
CA VAL A 68 -4.14 6.93 25.29
C VAL A 68 -5.31 7.26 26.22
N LYS A 69 -6.54 7.19 25.72
CA LYS A 69 -7.76 7.36 26.55
C LYS A 69 -7.94 6.20 27.51
N GLU A 70 -7.75 4.97 27.06
CA GLU A 70 -7.81 3.77 27.90
C GLU A 70 -6.75 3.80 29.01
N ALA A 71 -5.60 4.44 28.77
CA ALA A 71 -4.58 4.70 29.79
C ALA A 71 -4.95 5.80 30.80
N GLY A 72 -6.13 6.43 30.68
CA GLY A 72 -6.62 7.46 31.59
C GLY A 72 -6.09 8.86 31.32
N VAL A 73 -5.62 9.14 30.09
CA VAL A 73 -5.18 10.49 29.71
C VAL A 73 -6.35 11.26 29.09
N ASP A 74 -6.85 12.26 29.81
CA ASP A 74 -7.93 13.12 29.35
C ASP A 74 -7.53 13.98 28.14
N GLU A 75 -8.49 14.27 27.24
CA GLU A 75 -8.25 15.07 26.03
C GLU A 75 -7.80 16.51 26.33
N GLU A 76 -8.21 17.05 27.49
CA GLU A 76 -7.85 18.40 27.95
C GLU A 76 -6.48 18.44 28.64
N SER A 77 -5.85 17.29 28.87
CA SER A 77 -4.54 17.21 29.51
C SER A 77 -3.43 17.73 28.60
N GLU A 78 -2.46 18.43 29.20
CA GLU A 78 -1.19 18.77 28.53
C GLU A 78 -0.45 17.53 28.00
N LEU A 79 -0.76 16.32 28.49
CA LEU A 79 -0.21 15.07 27.98
C LEU A 79 -0.81 14.66 26.63
N PHE A 80 -2.08 15.01 26.38
CA PHE A 80 -2.79 14.62 25.15
C PHE A 80 -2.17 15.26 23.90
N LYS A 81 -1.58 16.46 24.03
CA LYS A 81 -0.83 17.10 22.92
C LYS A 81 0.32 16.23 22.40
N TYR A 82 0.92 15.41 23.28
CA TYR A 82 1.98 14.48 22.89
C TYR A 82 1.44 13.22 22.20
N ALA A 83 0.17 12.86 22.38
CA ALA A 83 -0.45 11.73 21.67
C ALA A 83 -0.52 11.97 20.15
N GLU A 84 -0.82 13.20 19.73
CA GLU A 84 -0.81 13.60 18.31
C GLU A 84 0.61 13.54 17.70
N HIS A 85 1.60 14.01 18.45
CA HIS A 85 3.00 13.94 18.05
C HIS A 85 3.48 12.49 17.98
N MET A 86 3.20 11.69 19.01
CA MET A 86 3.51 10.27 19.09
C MET A 86 2.91 9.50 17.91
N SER A 87 1.62 9.74 17.62
CA SER A 87 0.93 9.15 16.46
C SER A 87 1.63 9.51 15.15
N SER A 88 2.06 10.76 15.00
CA SER A 88 2.78 11.22 13.82
C SER A 88 4.15 10.57 13.69
N TYR A 89 4.92 10.47 14.78
CA TYR A 89 6.23 9.79 14.78
C TYR A 89 6.11 8.30 14.49
N ILE A 90 5.13 7.61 15.08
CA ILE A 90 4.91 6.18 14.86
C ILE A 90 4.51 5.92 13.40
N VAL A 91 3.59 6.71 12.84
CA VAL A 91 3.19 6.57 11.43
C VAL A 91 4.36 6.86 10.49
N ASN A 92 5.16 7.88 10.79
CA ASN A 92 6.31 8.28 9.96
C ASN A 92 7.57 7.42 10.19
N SER A 93 7.57 6.52 11.19
CA SER A 93 8.72 5.66 11.50
C SER A 93 9.02 4.63 10.40
N ARG A 94 8.06 4.38 9.50
CA ARG A 94 8.20 3.45 8.37
C ARG A 94 7.84 4.16 7.08
N SER A 95 8.48 3.76 5.98
CA SER A 95 8.15 4.33 4.67
C SER A 95 6.72 3.98 4.27
N ASP A 96 6.05 4.93 3.61
CA ASP A 96 4.69 4.76 3.10
C ASP A 96 4.55 3.49 2.24
N ASN A 97 5.58 3.19 1.43
CA ASN A 97 5.55 2.04 0.53
C ASN A 97 5.63 0.71 1.30
N THR A 98 6.48 0.62 2.31
CA THR A 98 6.60 -0.60 3.13
C THR A 98 5.32 -0.86 3.93
N ALA A 99 4.75 0.18 4.54
CA ALA A 99 3.51 0.04 5.29
C ALA A 99 2.31 -0.33 4.41
N LYS A 100 2.18 0.30 3.23
CA LYS A 100 1.18 -0.09 2.23
C LYS A 100 1.35 -1.57 1.83
N SER A 101 2.59 -1.98 1.54
CA SER A 101 2.91 -3.36 1.16
C SER A 101 2.48 -4.35 2.25
N TYR A 102 2.81 -4.06 3.51
CA TYR A 102 2.42 -4.90 4.65
C TYR A 102 0.91 -4.96 4.82
N PHE A 103 0.20 -3.85 4.75
CA PHE A 103 -1.25 -3.90 4.84
C PHE A 103 -1.90 -4.71 3.72
N TYR A 104 -1.46 -4.55 2.47
CA TYR A 104 -2.01 -5.36 1.39
C TYR A 104 -1.69 -6.85 1.58
N ALA A 105 -0.50 -7.18 2.09
CA ALA A 105 -0.16 -8.56 2.44
C ALA A 105 -1.04 -9.08 3.60
N PHE A 106 -1.29 -8.27 4.63
CA PHE A 106 -2.19 -8.61 5.73
C PHE A 106 -3.63 -8.78 5.27
N LYS A 107 -4.12 -7.94 4.34
CA LYS A 107 -5.47 -8.07 3.78
C LYS A 107 -5.68 -9.38 3.02
N ARG A 108 -4.64 -9.91 2.38
CA ARG A 108 -4.68 -11.25 1.76
C ARG A 108 -4.81 -12.33 2.82
N TRP A 109 -4.04 -12.23 3.91
CA TRP A 109 -4.18 -13.10 5.08
C TRP A 109 -5.59 -13.03 5.68
N GLU A 110 -6.10 -11.83 5.94
CA GLU A 110 -7.43 -11.61 6.51
C GLU A 110 -8.52 -12.24 5.63
N THR A 111 -8.42 -12.07 4.31
CA THR A 111 -9.37 -12.65 3.36
C THR A 111 -9.31 -14.18 3.39
N PHE A 112 -8.10 -14.75 3.40
CA PHE A 112 -7.89 -16.19 3.48
C PHE A 112 -8.50 -16.77 4.75
N ILE A 113 -8.16 -16.22 5.91
CA ILE A 113 -8.55 -16.82 7.20
C ILE A 113 -10.04 -16.64 7.50
N LYS A 114 -10.64 -15.50 7.10
CA LYS A 114 -12.08 -15.27 7.22
C LYS A 114 -12.89 -16.20 6.32
N LYS A 115 -12.39 -16.55 5.13
CA LYS A 115 -13.02 -17.54 4.26
C LYS A 115 -13.17 -18.90 4.94
N HIS A 116 -12.27 -19.21 5.88
CA HIS A 116 -12.29 -20.44 6.67
C HIS A 116 -12.99 -20.28 8.04
N GLY A 117 -13.68 -19.16 8.29
CA GLY A 117 -14.47 -18.95 9.51
C GLY A 117 -13.65 -18.54 10.74
N PHE A 118 -12.37 -18.21 10.57
CA PHE A 118 -11.49 -17.84 11.68
C PHE A 118 -11.22 -16.34 11.72
N GLN A 119 -10.86 -15.84 12.92
CA GLN A 119 -10.49 -14.45 13.12
C GLN A 119 -9.07 -14.17 12.59
N ALA A 120 -8.89 -13.00 11.99
CA ALA A 120 -7.58 -12.57 11.46
C ALA A 120 -6.65 -12.01 12.54
N LEU A 121 -7.21 -11.58 13.67
CA LEU A 121 -6.50 -11.01 14.81
C LEU A 121 -7.27 -11.30 16.12
N PRO A 122 -6.61 -11.81 17.18
CA PRO A 122 -5.23 -12.30 17.20
C PRO A 122 -5.07 -13.57 16.35
N ALA A 123 -4.09 -13.59 15.45
CA ALA A 123 -3.81 -14.74 14.61
C ALA A 123 -3.17 -15.88 15.42
N GLN A 124 -3.75 -17.08 15.31
CA GLN A 124 -3.16 -18.28 15.90
C GLN A 124 -1.96 -18.76 15.06
N PRO A 125 -0.81 -19.10 15.67
CA PRO A 125 0.39 -19.51 14.93
C PRO A 125 0.15 -20.65 13.95
N VAL A 126 -0.70 -21.62 14.32
CA VAL A 126 -1.05 -22.76 13.47
C VAL A 126 -1.81 -22.32 12.22
N HIS A 127 -2.74 -21.36 12.33
CA HIS A 127 -3.45 -20.85 11.17
C HIS A 127 -2.52 -20.11 10.20
N ILE A 128 -1.53 -19.38 10.74
CA ILE A 128 -0.52 -18.73 9.91
C ILE A 128 0.31 -19.81 9.19
N ALA A 129 0.74 -20.86 9.88
CA ALA A 129 1.50 -21.95 9.28
C ALA A 129 0.74 -22.64 8.13
N LEU A 130 -0.57 -22.87 8.30
CA LEU A 130 -1.44 -23.40 7.25
C LEU A 130 -1.51 -22.46 6.03
N TYR A 131 -1.63 -21.16 6.27
CA TYR A 131 -1.63 -20.18 5.18
C TYR A 131 -0.30 -20.12 4.44
N ILE A 132 0.83 -20.18 5.15
CA ILE A 132 2.15 -20.21 4.51
C ILE A 132 2.32 -21.50 3.70
N THR A 133 1.82 -22.62 4.19
CA THR A 133 1.81 -23.90 3.45
C THR A 133 0.98 -23.77 2.16
N TYR A 134 -0.22 -23.20 2.25
CA TYR A 134 -1.04 -22.89 1.07
C TYR A 134 -0.31 -21.97 0.05
N LEU A 135 0.42 -20.96 0.52
CA LEU A 135 1.22 -20.09 -0.35
C LEU A 135 2.36 -20.86 -1.03
N LEU A 136 3.01 -21.78 -0.34
CA LEU A 136 4.03 -22.65 -0.92
C LEU A 136 3.45 -23.56 -2.00
N ASP A 137 2.33 -24.22 -1.71
CA ASP A 137 1.67 -25.15 -2.63
C ASP A 137 1.16 -24.44 -3.90
N THR A 138 0.81 -23.16 -3.79
CA THR A 138 0.40 -22.31 -4.92
C THR A 138 1.57 -21.67 -5.68
N GLY A 139 2.81 -21.99 -5.32
CA GLY A 139 4.01 -21.51 -6.00
C GLY A 139 4.38 -20.06 -5.69
N ALA A 140 3.96 -19.53 -4.53
CA ALA A 140 4.30 -18.17 -4.13
C ALA A 140 5.82 -18.01 -3.92
N THR A 141 6.35 -16.83 -4.29
CA THR A 141 7.77 -16.53 -4.08
C THR A 141 8.12 -16.43 -2.59
N CYS A 142 9.38 -16.68 -2.25
CA CYS A 142 9.90 -16.45 -0.89
C CYS A 142 9.65 -15.00 -0.42
N ASN A 143 9.68 -14.02 -1.32
CA ASN A 143 9.35 -12.63 -0.98
C ASN A 143 7.88 -12.46 -0.58
N THR A 144 6.97 -13.14 -1.26
CA THR A 144 5.53 -13.15 -0.93
C THR A 144 5.29 -13.76 0.46
N ILE A 145 5.95 -14.88 0.75
CA ILE A 145 5.85 -15.59 2.04
C ILE A 145 6.39 -14.71 3.18
N ASN A 146 7.58 -14.14 3.02
CA ASN A 146 8.15 -13.24 4.02
C ASN A 146 7.30 -11.99 4.21
N SER A 147 6.77 -11.41 3.13
CA SER A 147 5.85 -10.27 3.20
C SER A 147 4.59 -10.61 4.00
N ALA A 148 4.04 -11.82 3.86
CA ALA A 148 2.90 -12.28 4.65
C ALA A 148 3.25 -12.36 6.14
N ILE A 149 4.34 -13.04 6.50
CA ILE A 149 4.79 -13.21 7.88
C ILE A 149 5.07 -11.86 8.54
N TYR A 150 5.84 -10.99 7.87
CA TYR A 150 6.15 -9.67 8.40
C TYR A 150 4.92 -8.79 8.52
N SER A 151 3.96 -8.87 7.59
CA SER A 151 2.72 -8.12 7.71
C SER A 151 1.87 -8.55 8.90
N ILE A 152 1.78 -9.85 9.20
CA ILE A 152 1.02 -10.36 10.33
C ILE A 152 1.68 -9.94 11.64
N LYS A 153 3.01 -10.12 11.74
CA LYS A 153 3.79 -9.61 12.87
C LYS A 153 3.56 -8.13 13.09
N TRP A 154 3.67 -7.35 12.03
CA TRP A 154 3.49 -5.90 12.03
C TRP A 154 2.11 -5.50 12.55
N VAL A 155 1.02 -6.13 12.08
CA VAL A 155 -0.33 -5.82 12.59
C VAL A 155 -0.51 -6.24 14.05
N HIS A 156 0.09 -7.35 14.49
CA HIS A 156 0.08 -7.75 15.90
C HIS A 156 0.79 -6.71 16.79
N GLU A 157 1.98 -6.24 16.38
CA GLU A 157 2.73 -5.19 17.07
C GLU A 157 1.91 -3.91 17.21
N MET A 158 1.28 -3.44 16.11
CA MET A 158 0.43 -2.23 16.16
C MET A 158 -0.87 -2.43 16.92
N SER A 159 -1.23 -3.67 17.20
CA SER A 159 -2.44 -3.99 17.93
C SER A 159 -2.19 -4.36 19.38
N ASN A 160 -0.94 -4.27 19.85
CA ASN A 160 -0.48 -4.68 21.18
C ASN A 160 -0.75 -6.16 21.48
N PHE A 161 -0.77 -7.02 20.45
CA PHE A 161 -0.85 -8.47 20.61
C PHE A 161 0.54 -9.12 20.60
N ALA A 162 0.65 -10.27 21.25
CA ALA A 162 1.87 -11.09 21.19
C ALA A 162 2.22 -11.49 19.76
N ASP A 163 3.51 -11.51 19.44
CA ASP A 163 4.04 -11.88 18.12
C ASP A 163 3.80 -13.39 17.85
N PRO A 164 2.89 -13.75 16.94
CA PRO A 164 2.56 -15.15 16.65
C PRO A 164 3.62 -15.81 15.77
N THR A 165 4.57 -15.04 15.25
CA THR A 165 5.59 -15.51 14.30
C THR A 165 6.79 -16.20 14.96
N LYS A 166 6.89 -16.14 16.29
CA LYS A 166 7.95 -16.81 17.07
C LYS A 166 7.79 -18.34 17.17
N ASN A 167 6.75 -18.91 16.57
CA ASN A 167 6.52 -20.35 16.55
C ASN A 167 7.51 -21.09 15.63
N SER A 168 8.02 -22.24 16.07
CA SER A 168 9.02 -23.05 15.35
C SER A 168 8.55 -23.53 13.96
N TYR A 169 7.25 -23.75 13.77
CA TYR A 169 6.68 -24.14 12.47
C TYR A 169 6.90 -23.06 11.41
N LEU A 170 6.73 -21.79 11.79
CA LEU A 170 6.89 -20.67 10.85
C LEU A 170 8.35 -20.50 10.44
N HIS A 171 9.28 -20.71 11.35
CA HIS A 171 10.71 -20.71 11.03
C HIS A 171 11.07 -21.83 10.04
N SER A 172 10.62 -23.07 10.29
CA SER A 172 10.84 -24.19 9.38
C SER A 172 10.20 -23.98 7.99
N LEU A 173 9.02 -23.36 7.94
CA LEU A 173 8.34 -23.03 6.69
C LEU A 173 9.07 -21.93 5.90
N GLN A 174 9.63 -20.91 6.58
CA GLN A 174 10.46 -19.90 5.92
C GLN A 174 11.73 -20.50 5.31
N GLU A 175 12.39 -21.42 6.01
CA GLU A 175 13.55 -22.13 5.46
C GLU A 175 13.18 -23.01 4.26
N SER A 176 12.02 -23.67 4.33
CA SER A 176 11.47 -24.43 3.21
C SER A 176 11.17 -23.54 2.01
N ALA A 177 10.60 -22.36 2.24
CA ALA A 177 10.31 -21.37 1.21
C ALA A 177 11.54 -20.90 0.45
N LYS A 178 12.68 -20.74 1.13
CA LYS A 178 13.95 -20.39 0.48
C LYS A 178 14.40 -21.45 -0.52
N ARG A 179 14.20 -22.73 -0.20
CA ARG A 179 14.60 -23.86 -1.06
C ARG A 179 13.67 -23.99 -2.26
N VAL A 180 12.35 -23.99 -2.00
CA VAL A 180 11.30 -24.17 -3.03
C VAL A 180 11.26 -23.00 -4.00
N ALA A 181 11.41 -21.76 -3.53
CA ALA A 181 11.30 -20.57 -4.37
C ALA A 181 12.57 -20.20 -5.17
N THR A 182 13.57 -21.10 -5.24
CA THR A 182 14.79 -20.89 -6.03
C THR A 182 14.50 -21.04 -7.53
N VAL A 183 13.63 -20.19 -8.06
CA VAL A 183 13.44 -20.03 -9.51
C VAL A 183 14.56 -19.13 -10.03
N LYS A 184 15.20 -19.55 -11.12
CA LYS A 184 16.30 -18.82 -11.77
C LYS A 184 15.84 -17.40 -12.13
N LYS A 185 16.44 -16.38 -11.53
CA LYS A 185 16.15 -14.97 -11.89
C LYS A 185 16.69 -14.72 -13.30
N HIS A 186 15.80 -14.62 -14.28
CA HIS A 186 16.17 -14.13 -15.61
C HIS A 186 16.48 -12.63 -15.49
N LYS A 187 17.77 -12.29 -15.50
CA LYS A 187 18.20 -10.90 -15.65
C LYS A 187 17.85 -10.47 -17.07
N LYS A 188 17.30 -9.26 -17.22
CA LYS A 188 17.18 -8.65 -18.54
C LYS A 188 18.58 -8.41 -19.08
N ASP A 189 18.78 -8.65 -20.37
CA ASP A 189 20.03 -8.30 -21.02
C ASP A 189 20.27 -6.79 -20.89
N PRO A 190 21.53 -6.35 -20.69
CA PRO A 190 21.85 -4.94 -20.61
C PRO A 190 21.45 -4.25 -21.92
N VAL A 191 20.86 -3.06 -21.79
CA VAL A 191 20.61 -2.21 -22.96
C VAL A 191 21.97 -1.79 -23.52
N SER A 192 22.27 -2.19 -24.75
CA SER A 192 23.53 -1.80 -25.40
C SER A 192 23.48 -0.36 -25.89
N LEU A 193 24.65 0.25 -26.06
CA LEU A 193 24.77 1.59 -26.64
C LEU A 193 24.13 1.65 -28.03
N ASP A 194 24.28 0.60 -28.83
CA ASP A 194 23.69 0.51 -30.17
C ASP A 194 22.15 0.52 -30.13
N MET A 195 21.55 -0.18 -29.17
CA MET A 195 20.09 -0.15 -28.97
C MET A 195 19.61 1.27 -28.61
N LEU A 196 20.36 2.00 -27.77
CA LEU A 196 20.04 3.38 -27.43
C LEU A 196 20.15 4.31 -28.65
N LEU A 197 21.24 4.18 -29.43
CA LEU A 197 21.45 4.98 -30.63
C LEU A 197 20.38 4.69 -31.70
N GLN A 198 19.97 3.42 -31.85
CA GLN A 198 18.90 3.03 -32.75
C GLN A 198 17.56 3.64 -32.32
N LEU A 199 17.22 3.58 -31.03
CA LEU A 199 16.01 4.21 -30.50
C LEU A 199 16.02 5.72 -30.73
N CYS A 200 17.13 6.41 -30.43
CA CYS A 200 17.25 7.85 -30.66
C CYS A 200 17.08 8.23 -32.13
N ARG A 201 17.61 7.43 -33.07
CA ARG A 201 17.43 7.66 -34.51
C ARG A 201 16.01 7.38 -34.99
N MET A 202 15.34 6.36 -34.43
CA MET A 202 13.95 6.05 -34.78
C MET A 202 12.98 7.19 -34.41
N PHE A 203 13.28 7.93 -33.35
CA PHE A 203 12.45 9.04 -32.87
C PHE A 203 13.00 10.43 -33.21
N SER A 204 14.14 10.55 -33.91
CA SER A 204 14.66 11.86 -34.36
C SER A 204 13.84 12.46 -35.49
N ASP A 205 13.19 11.62 -36.30
CA ASP A 205 12.48 12.02 -37.52
C ASP A 205 10.95 11.96 -37.36
N SER A 206 10.47 11.55 -36.19
CA SER A 206 9.05 11.65 -35.84
C SER A 206 8.75 13.09 -35.43
N GLN A 207 8.38 13.93 -36.39
CA GLN A 207 7.73 15.21 -36.08
C GLN A 207 6.34 14.91 -35.48
N ASP A 208 6.15 15.26 -34.21
CA ASP A 208 4.82 15.54 -33.64
C ASP A 208 4.25 16.84 -34.25
#